data_AF-A0A0F9BBZ9-F1
#
_entry.id   AF-A0A0F9BBZ9-F1
#
_cell.length_a   1.000
_cell.length_b   1.000
_cell.length_c   1.000
_cell.angle_alpha   90.00
_cell.angle_beta   90.00
_cell.angle_gamma   90.00
#
_symmetry.space_group_name_H-M   'P 1'
#
loop_
_entity.id
_entity.type
_entity.pdbx_description
1 polymer ?
#
loop_
_entity_poly.entity_id
_entity_poly.type
_entity_poly.pdbx_seq_one_letter_code
_entity_poly.pdbx_strand_id
1 'polypeptide(L)'
;GYGGGVAAPLRPLGYPVMEVQFGGAPSDKVHYRFKMDEMWSLGREALKNGMVVPGVETDYGQRILDDLTQREFGYTKAGSKVALESKTDMKARGIASPDFADALFLTYAQEVAINIPGMTTASSQVRHEFDPYADDTPKPRAVDPTLPLRYAQRM
;
A
#
# COMPACT_ATOMS: atom_id res chain seq x y z
N GLY A 1 -11.14 -5.26 -0.87
CA GLY A 1 -11.87 -4.76 -2.06
C GLY A 1 -10.88 -4.21 -3.06
N TYR A 2 -11.31 -4.02 -4.31
CA TYR A 2 -10.49 -3.40 -5.37
C TYR A 2 -10.45 -1.88 -5.16
N GLY A 3 -9.27 -1.28 -5.04
CA GLY A 3 -9.06 0.18 -4.89
C GLY A 3 -9.38 1.04 -6.12
N GLY A 4 -9.98 0.45 -7.16
CA GLY A 4 -10.17 1.08 -8.47
C GLY A 4 -11.02 2.35 -8.45
N GLY A 5 -11.90 2.52 -7.46
CA GLY A 5 -12.74 3.72 -7.32
C GLY A 5 -11.96 4.98 -6.97
N VAL A 6 -10.81 4.86 -6.28
CA VAL A 6 -9.98 6.01 -5.86
C VAL A 6 -8.84 6.26 -6.84
N ALA A 7 -8.31 5.20 -7.45
CA ALA A 7 -7.23 5.33 -8.43
C ALA A 7 -7.69 6.01 -9.75
N ALA A 8 -8.94 5.80 -10.15
CA ALA A 8 -9.50 6.36 -11.39
C ALA A 8 -9.49 7.90 -11.44
N PRO A 9 -9.94 8.65 -10.41
CA PRO A 9 -9.89 10.11 -10.41
C PRO A 9 -8.48 10.70 -10.16
N LEU A 10 -7.60 9.99 -9.45
CA LEU A 10 -6.26 10.49 -9.14
C LEU A 10 -5.32 10.52 -10.35
N ARG A 11 -5.47 9.58 -11.29
CA ARG A 11 -4.62 9.49 -12.49
C ARG A 11 -4.77 10.71 -13.42
N PRO A 12 -5.98 11.20 -13.76
CA PRO A 12 -6.16 12.44 -14.52
C PRO A 12 -5.55 13.67 -13.85
N LEU A 13 -5.51 13.72 -12.52
CA LEU A 13 -4.91 14.82 -11.74
C LEU A 13 -3.37 14.80 -11.76
N GLY A 14 -2.74 13.81 -12.40
CA GLY A 14 -1.30 13.72 -12.55
C GLY A 14 -0.59 12.93 -11.44
N TYR A 15 -1.32 12.41 -10.45
CA TYR A 15 -0.72 11.64 -9.37
C TYR A 15 -0.22 10.25 -9.82
N PRO A 16 1.00 9.84 -9.43
CA PRO A 16 1.49 8.49 -9.66
C PRO A 16 0.83 7.51 -8.69
N VAL A 17 -0.28 6.90 -9.11
CA VAL A 17 -1.03 5.94 -8.28
C VAL A 17 -0.51 4.52 -8.48
N MET A 18 -0.10 3.89 -7.38
CA MET A 18 0.15 2.44 -7.32
C MET A 18 -1.01 1.75 -6.61
N GLU A 19 -1.69 0.86 -7.32
CA GLU A 19 -2.76 0.06 -6.73
C GLU A 19 -2.19 -1.20 -6.07
N VAL A 20 -2.55 -1.42 -4.81
CA VAL A 20 -2.15 -2.62 -4.07
C VAL A 20 -3.37 -3.50 -3.84
N GLN A 21 -3.35 -4.70 -4.43
CA GLN A 21 -4.39 -5.69 -4.22
C GLN A 21 -4.01 -6.58 -3.03
N PHE A 22 -4.65 -6.36 -1.87
CA PHE A 22 -4.36 -7.11 -0.64
C PHE A 22 -4.49 -8.63 -0.80
N GLY A 23 -5.52 -9.09 -1.53
CA GLY A 23 -5.73 -10.50 -1.88
C GLY A 23 -4.97 -10.96 -3.13
N GLY A 24 -4.11 -10.12 -3.69
CA GLY A 24 -3.25 -10.47 -4.82
C GLY A 24 -2.12 -11.42 -4.43
N ALA A 25 -1.39 -11.90 -5.43
CA ALA A 25 -0.23 -12.76 -5.19
C ALA A 25 0.89 -11.98 -4.47
N PRO A 26 1.56 -12.59 -3.47
CA PRO A 26 2.74 -12.00 -2.84
C PRO A 26 3.96 -12.10 -3.77
N SER A 27 5.00 -11.34 -3.45
CA SER A 27 6.31 -11.47 -4.11
C SER A 27 6.95 -12.80 -3.72
N ASP A 28 7.00 -13.12 -2.43
CA ASP A 28 7.41 -14.43 -1.92
C ASP A 28 6.21 -15.39 -1.80
N LYS A 29 6.02 -16.17 -2.87
CA LYS A 29 4.96 -17.19 -2.96
C LYS A 29 5.25 -18.44 -2.14
N VAL A 30 6.46 -18.62 -1.61
CA VAL A 30 6.82 -19.80 -0.82
C VAL A 30 6.28 -19.65 0.59
N HIS A 31 6.47 -18.48 1.19
CA HIS A 31 6.14 -18.23 2.60
C HIS A 31 4.78 -17.55 2.81
N TYR A 32 4.23 -16.86 1.81
CA TYR A 32 3.00 -16.09 1.96
C TYR A 32 1.89 -16.56 1.02
N ARG A 33 0.65 -16.50 1.51
CA ARG A 33 -0.55 -16.81 0.72
C ARG A 33 -0.96 -15.62 -0.14
N PHE A 34 -1.06 -14.43 0.45
CA PHE A 34 -1.45 -13.20 -0.23
C PHE A 34 -0.50 -12.04 0.04
N LYS A 35 -0.61 -10.98 -0.77
CA LYS A 35 0.20 -9.77 -0.61
C LYS A 35 0.05 -9.13 0.76
N MET A 36 -1.15 -9.18 1.35
CA MET A 36 -1.39 -8.72 2.72
C MET A 36 -0.58 -9.49 3.77
N ASP A 37 -0.44 -10.81 3.60
CA ASP A 37 0.30 -11.68 4.53
C ASP A 37 1.79 -11.31 4.53
N GLU A 38 2.32 -11.01 3.34
CA GLU A 38 3.69 -10.54 3.13
C GLU A 38 3.91 -9.13 3.72
N MET A 39 3.08 -8.15 3.38
CA MET A 39 3.25 -6.76 3.84
C MET A 39 3.27 -6.64 5.37
N TRP A 40 2.34 -7.33 6.03
CA TRP A 40 2.26 -7.36 7.50
C TRP A 40 3.46 -8.08 8.12
N SER A 41 3.96 -9.14 7.48
CA SER A 41 5.14 -9.86 7.97
C SER A 41 6.39 -8.99 7.86
N LEU A 42 6.58 -8.29 6.74
CA LEU A 42 7.66 -7.34 6.55
C LEU A 42 7.58 -6.17 7.54
N GLY A 43 6.38 -5.62 7.74
CA GLY A 43 6.12 -4.56 8.72
C GLY A 43 6.42 -4.99 10.15
N ARG A 44 6.06 -6.24 10.51
CA ARG A 44 6.42 -6.83 11.82
C ARG A 44 7.93 -6.96 12.00
N GLU A 45 8.65 -7.40 10.98
CA GLU A 45 10.12 -7.46 11.06
C GLU A 45 10.73 -6.05 11.16
N ALA A 46 10.15 -5.05 10.48
CA ALA A 46 10.56 -3.66 10.64
C ALA A 46 10.35 -3.13 12.06
N LEU A 47 9.19 -3.43 12.69
CA LEU A 47 8.94 -3.11 14.10
C LEU A 47 10.02 -3.72 15.02
N LYS A 48 10.37 -4.99 14.82
CA LYS A 48 11.44 -5.64 15.59
C LYS A 48 12.81 -5.01 15.37
N ASN A 49 13.06 -4.53 14.15
CA ASN A 49 14.30 -3.87 13.75
C ASN A 49 14.35 -2.38 14.13
N GLY A 50 13.38 -1.89 14.90
CA GLY A 50 13.40 -0.54 15.46
C GLY A 50 12.60 0.50 14.68
N MET A 51 11.64 0.10 13.84
CA MET A 51 10.68 1.05 13.27
C MET A 51 9.93 1.77 14.39
N VAL A 52 10.00 3.10 14.39
CA VAL A 52 9.28 3.95 15.33
C VAL A 52 7.88 4.22 14.77
N VAL A 53 6.87 4.00 15.60
CA VAL A 53 5.48 4.36 15.31
C VAL A 53 5.04 5.51 16.22
N PRO A 54 4.03 6.31 15.80
CA PRO A 54 3.48 7.39 16.63
C PRO A 54 3.08 6.88 18.02
N GLY A 55 3.49 7.62 19.06
CA GLY A 55 3.15 7.28 20.44
C GLY A 55 1.67 7.51 20.75
N VAL A 56 1.19 6.87 21.82
CA VAL A 56 -0.23 6.87 22.24
C VAL A 56 -0.78 8.26 22.57
N GLU A 57 0.11 9.22 22.81
CA GLU A 57 -0.20 10.63 23.01
C GLU A 57 -0.67 11.36 21.74
N THR A 58 -0.48 10.77 20.56
CA THR A 58 -0.93 11.35 19.28
C THR A 58 -2.39 10.97 18.97
N ASP A 59 -3.08 11.78 18.15
CA ASP A 59 -4.50 11.58 17.77
C ASP A 59 -4.82 10.18 17.21
N TYR A 60 -3.82 9.51 16.63
CA TYR A 60 -3.91 8.20 15.99
C TYR A 60 -3.05 7.12 16.66
N GLY A 61 -2.23 7.45 17.65
CA GLY A 61 -1.28 6.51 18.26
C GLY A 61 -1.96 5.31 18.92
N GLN A 62 -3.01 5.55 19.72
CA GLN A 62 -3.78 4.46 20.33
C GLN A 62 -4.42 3.55 19.28
N ARG A 63 -4.92 4.10 18.17
CA ARG A 63 -5.54 3.32 17.09
C ARG A 63 -4.53 2.45 16.36
N ILE A 64 -3.33 2.98 16.12
CA ILE A 64 -2.22 2.20 15.54
C ILE A 64 -1.85 1.06 16.48
N LEU A 65 -1.73 1.32 17.79
CA LEU A 65 -1.40 0.30 18.78
C LEU A 65 -2.45 -0.82 18.82
N ASP A 66 -3.73 -0.46 18.83
CA ASP A 66 -4.84 -1.42 18.83
C ASP A 66 -4.83 -2.27 17.55
N ASP A 67 -4.70 -1.64 16.39
CA ASP A 67 -4.64 -2.33 15.09
C ASP A 67 -3.46 -3.31 15.01
N LEU A 68 -2.28 -2.93 15.53
CA LEU A 68 -1.06 -3.75 15.52
C LEU A 68 -1.12 -4.94 16.49
N THR A 69 -1.94 -4.88 17.54
CA THR A 69 -1.96 -5.88 18.62
C THR A 69 -3.15 -6.84 18.56
N GLN A 70 -4.25 -6.45 17.91
CA GLN A 70 -5.49 -7.23 17.94
C GLN A 70 -5.63 -8.25 16.81
N ARG A 71 -4.90 -8.07 15.69
CA ARG A 71 -5.01 -8.92 14.52
C ARG A 71 -4.30 -10.26 14.73
N GLU A 72 -5.01 -11.36 14.52
CA GLU A 72 -4.42 -12.69 14.62
C GLU A 72 -3.85 -13.20 13.29
N PHE A 73 -2.97 -14.20 13.39
CA PHE A 73 -2.42 -14.92 12.25
C PHE A 73 -2.35 -16.42 12.54
N GLY A 74 -2.32 -17.20 11.49
CA GLY A 74 -2.04 -18.62 11.54
C GLY A 74 -1.30 -19.07 10.29
N TYR A 75 -1.48 -20.34 9.96
CA TYR A 75 -0.90 -20.94 8.77
C TYR A 75 -2.00 -21.53 7.89
N THR A 76 -1.77 -21.56 6.58
CA THR A 76 -2.68 -22.22 5.64
C THR A 76 -2.84 -23.71 5.98
N LYS A 77 -3.90 -24.35 5.49
CA LYS A 77 -4.17 -25.77 5.74
C LYS A 77 -3.03 -26.72 5.32
N ALA A 78 -2.21 -26.30 4.35
CA ALA A 78 -1.01 -27.02 3.92
C ALA A 78 0.23 -26.76 4.80
N GLY A 79 0.11 -25.94 5.85
CA GLY A 79 1.10 -25.69 6.89
C GLY A 79 2.26 -24.76 6.52
N SER A 80 2.51 -24.49 5.24
CA SER A 80 3.74 -23.83 4.79
C SER A 80 3.68 -22.31 4.70
N LYS A 81 2.49 -21.73 4.66
CA LYS A 81 2.31 -20.29 4.38
C LYS A 81 1.60 -19.57 5.51
N VAL A 82 2.08 -18.36 5.81
CA VAL A 82 1.41 -17.44 6.74
C VAL A 82 0.04 -17.06 6.18
N ALA A 83 -0.95 -17.03 7.06
CA ALA A 83 -2.30 -16.62 6.76
C ALA A 83 -2.82 -15.71 7.87
N LEU A 84 -2.96 -14.42 7.57
CA LEU A 84 -3.58 -13.47 8.48
C LEU A 84 -5.09 -13.67 8.55
N GLU A 85 -5.62 -13.28 9.70
CA GLU A 85 -7.05 -13.13 9.94
C GLU A 85 -7.67 -12.17 8.93
N SER A 86 -8.85 -12.54 8.43
CA SER A 86 -9.59 -11.71 7.48
C SER A 86 -10.35 -10.60 8.21
N LYS A 87 -10.62 -9.49 7.51
CA LYS A 87 -11.43 -8.39 8.07
C LYS A 87 -12.84 -8.85 8.50
N THR A 88 -13.38 -9.86 7.83
CA THR A 88 -14.68 -10.44 8.17
C THR A 88 -14.62 -11.20 9.50
N ASP A 89 -13.54 -11.94 9.75
CA ASP A 89 -13.36 -12.70 10.99
C ASP A 89 -13.10 -11.76 12.19
N MET A 90 -12.30 -10.71 11.99
CA MET A 90 -12.11 -9.65 13.00
C MET A 90 -13.45 -9.00 13.38
N LYS A 91 -14.27 -8.66 12.37
CA LYS A 91 -15.60 -8.09 12.60
C LYS A 91 -16.52 -9.07 13.34
N ALA A 92 -16.44 -10.36 13.01
CA ALA A 92 -17.23 -11.40 13.70
C ALA A 92 -16.85 -11.53 15.19
N ARG A 93 -15.59 -11.22 15.55
CA ARG A 93 -15.12 -11.11 16.94
C ARG A 93 -15.46 -9.79 17.63
N GLY A 94 -16.11 -8.86 16.94
CA GLY A 94 -16.43 -7.53 17.47
C GLY A 94 -15.25 -6.55 17.46
N ILE A 95 -14.21 -6.85 16.67
CA ILE A 95 -13.02 -6.01 16.52
C ILE A 95 -13.11 -5.22 15.22
N ALA A 96 -12.64 -3.97 15.23
CA ALA A 96 -12.60 -3.13 14.04
C ALA A 96 -11.58 -3.64 13.00
N SER A 97 -11.73 -3.20 11.76
CA SER A 97 -10.72 -3.45 10.72
C SER A 97 -9.43 -2.68 11.05
N PRO A 98 -8.24 -3.27 10.84
CA PRO A 98 -6.96 -2.68 11.24
C PRO A 98 -6.47 -1.70 10.18
N ASP A 99 -7.26 -0.66 9.89
CA ASP A 99 -7.06 0.21 8.74
C ASP A 99 -5.83 1.13 8.89
N PHE A 100 -5.46 1.53 10.11
CA PHE A 100 -4.25 2.33 10.35
C PHE A 100 -2.98 1.48 10.20
N ALA A 101 -2.99 0.25 10.73
CA ALA A 101 -1.87 -0.68 10.52
C ALA A 101 -1.76 -1.11 9.05
N ASP A 102 -2.88 -1.37 8.37
CA ASP A 102 -2.88 -1.66 6.93
C ASP A 102 -2.28 -0.48 6.14
N ALA A 103 -2.64 0.77 6.47
CA ALA A 103 -2.10 1.97 5.83
C ALA A 103 -0.59 2.12 6.05
N LEU A 104 -0.11 1.87 7.27
CA LEU A 104 1.32 1.85 7.57
C LEU A 104 2.04 0.79 6.73
N PHE A 105 1.50 -0.43 6.65
CA PHE A 105 2.15 -1.54 5.98
C PHE A 105 2.02 -1.55 4.45
N LEU A 106 1.18 -0.68 3.86
CA LEU A 106 1.20 -0.43 2.42
C LEU A 106 2.56 0.06 1.92
N THR A 107 3.36 0.67 2.79
CA THR A 107 4.75 1.07 2.48
C THR A 107 5.65 -0.12 2.16
N TYR A 108 5.30 -1.33 2.60
CA TYR A 108 6.00 -2.58 2.28
C TYR A 108 5.38 -3.35 1.11
N ALA A 109 4.44 -2.73 0.36
CA ALA A 109 3.80 -3.38 -0.78
C ALA A 109 4.76 -3.65 -1.94
N GLN A 110 5.85 -2.90 -2.06
CA GLN A 110 6.83 -3.06 -3.14
C GLN A 110 8.23 -3.12 -2.56
N GLU A 111 9.12 -3.83 -3.23
CA GLU A 111 10.54 -3.79 -2.90
C GLU A 111 11.10 -2.41 -3.22
N VAL A 112 11.90 -1.87 -2.30
CA VAL A 112 12.62 -0.61 -2.55
C VAL A 112 13.78 -0.93 -3.48
N ALA A 113 13.71 -0.40 -4.70
CA ALA A 113 14.83 -0.51 -5.64
C ALA A 113 16.06 0.19 -5.06
N ILE A 114 17.15 -0.54 -4.89
CA ILE A 114 18.43 0.06 -4.52
C ILE A 114 18.95 0.79 -5.75
N ASN A 115 18.98 2.12 -5.69
CA ASN A 115 19.65 2.92 -6.72
C ASN A 115 21.17 2.84 -6.50
N ILE A 116 21.81 1.84 -7.13
CA ILE A 116 23.27 1.72 -7.15
C ILE A 116 23.77 2.52 -8.37
N PRO A 117 24.52 3.61 -8.19
CA PRO A 117 25.05 4.39 -9.31
C PRO A 117 25.86 3.51 -10.26
N GLY A 118 25.46 3.43 -11.52
CA GLY A 118 26.13 2.63 -12.56
C GLY A 118 25.61 1.19 -12.74
N MET A 119 24.71 0.71 -11.89
CA MET A 119 24.02 -0.57 -12.07
C MET A 119 22.62 -0.30 -12.64
N THR A 120 22.46 -0.34 -13.97
CA THR A 120 21.12 -0.32 -14.58
C THR A 120 20.42 -1.64 -14.32
N THR A 121 19.68 -1.74 -13.23
CA THR A 121 18.65 -2.78 -13.09
C THR A 121 17.50 -2.42 -14.03
N ALA A 122 17.29 -3.27 -15.04
CA ALA A 122 16.16 -3.15 -15.94
C ALA A 122 14.87 -3.53 -15.19
N SER A 123 14.20 -2.56 -14.56
CA SER A 123 12.74 -2.44 -14.43
C SER A 123 12.36 -1.43 -13.35
N SER A 124 11.31 -0.65 -13.63
CA SER A 124 10.79 0.49 -12.85
C SER A 124 11.59 1.78 -12.97
N GLN A 125 11.28 2.56 -14.00
CA GLN A 125 11.64 3.98 -14.05
C GLN A 125 11.03 4.70 -12.83
N VAL A 126 11.85 5.07 -11.86
CA VAL A 126 11.50 6.04 -10.82
C VAL A 126 11.25 7.37 -11.54
N ARG A 127 10.00 7.83 -11.58
CA ARG A 127 9.59 8.96 -12.44
C ARG A 127 9.93 10.34 -11.89
N HIS A 128 10.23 10.49 -10.61
CA HIS A 128 10.85 11.67 -9.99
C HIS A 128 11.03 11.43 -8.48
N GLU A 129 11.94 12.16 -7.83
CA GLU A 129 11.84 12.39 -6.38
C GLU A 129 10.54 13.17 -6.11
N PHE A 130 9.62 12.54 -5.38
CA PHE A 130 8.38 13.17 -4.93
C PHE A 130 8.68 14.05 -3.72
N ASP A 131 8.55 15.36 -3.88
CA ASP A 131 8.67 16.34 -2.80
C ASP A 131 7.26 16.67 -2.25
N PRO A 132 6.90 16.22 -1.04
CA PRO A 132 5.58 16.42 -0.46
C PRO A 132 5.29 17.87 -0.05
N TYR A 133 6.30 18.77 -0.09
CA TYR A 133 6.16 20.19 0.22
C TYR A 133 6.33 21.10 -1.00
N ALA A 134 6.63 20.53 -2.17
CA ALA A 134 6.57 21.28 -3.41
C ALA A 134 5.13 21.73 -3.66
N ASP A 135 4.98 22.90 -4.28
CA ASP A 135 3.67 23.43 -4.69
C ASP A 135 3.04 22.48 -5.72
N ASP A 136 2.20 21.55 -5.23
CA ASP A 136 1.62 20.44 -5.97
C ASP A 136 0.29 20.83 -6.64
N THR A 137 0.10 22.14 -6.86
CA THR A 137 -0.99 22.64 -7.70
C THR A 137 -0.91 21.95 -9.07
N PRO A 138 -1.95 21.21 -9.49
CA PRO A 138 -1.89 20.47 -10.75
C PRO A 138 -1.61 21.44 -11.89
N LYS A 139 -0.41 21.39 -12.47
CA LYS A 139 -0.14 22.11 -13.71
C LYS A 139 -1.10 21.53 -14.76
N PRO A 140 -2.01 22.32 -15.35
CA PRO A 140 -2.93 21.79 -16.33
C PRO A 140 -2.11 21.16 -17.45
N ARG A 141 -2.33 19.86 -17.69
CA ARG A 141 -1.70 19.16 -18.79
C ARG A 141 -2.11 19.90 -20.06
N ALA A 142 -1.13 20.39 -20.84
CA ALA A 142 -1.42 20.95 -22.15
C ALA A 142 -2.23 19.91 -22.93
N VAL A 143 -3.46 20.26 -23.30
CA VAL A 143 -4.32 19.39 -24.08
C VAL A 143 -3.63 19.19 -25.41
N ASP A 144 -3.26 17.95 -25.72
CA ASP A 144 -2.69 17.59 -27.02
C ASP A 144 -3.71 17.98 -28.11
N PRO A 145 -3.38 18.94 -29.00
CA PRO A 145 -4.31 19.43 -30.02
C PRO A 145 -4.69 18.36 -31.06
N THR A 146 -4.07 17.19 -31.02
CA THR A 146 -4.33 16.08 -31.96
C THR A 146 -5.35 15.06 -31.44
N LEU A 147 -5.81 15.17 -30.19
CA LEU A 147 -6.81 14.26 -29.63
C LEU A 147 -8.21 14.52 -30.23
N PRO A 148 -8.90 13.48 -30.75
CA PRO A 148 -10.22 13.66 -31.35
C PRO A 148 -11.25 14.10 -30.30
N LEU A 149 -12.10 15.08 -30.68
CA LEU A 149 -13.09 15.83 -29.89
C LEU A 149 -14.12 15.01 -29.07
N ARG A 150 -14.08 13.68 -29.10
CA ARG A 150 -15.09 12.83 -28.44
C ARG A 150 -15.00 12.80 -26.90
N TYR A 151 -13.96 13.41 -26.31
CA TYR A 151 -13.81 13.51 -24.86
C TYR A 151 -14.25 14.85 -24.24
N ALA A 152 -14.64 15.84 -25.06
CA ALA A 152 -14.97 17.19 -24.57
C ALA A 152 -16.40 17.35 -23.99
N GLN A 153 -17.23 16.31 -23.97
CA GLN A 153 -18.65 16.39 -23.56
C GLN A 153 -19.03 15.51 -22.36
N ARG A 154 -18.07 15.03 -21.56
CA ARG A 154 -18.36 14.40 -20.25
C ARG A 154 -17.41 14.89 -19.15
N MET A 155 -17.36 16.21 -18.98
CA MET A 155 -17.00 16.82 -17.70
C MET A 155 -18.21 17.54 -17.14
#